data_AF-A0A6I5E5Z1-F1
#
_entry.id   AF-A0A6I5E5Z1-F1
#
_cell.length_a   1.000
_cell.length_b   1.000
_cell.length_c   1.000
_cell.angle_alpha   90.00
_cell.angle_beta   90.00
_cell.angle_gamma   90.00
#
_symmetry.space_group_name_H-M   'P 1'
#
loop_
_entity.id
_entity.type
_entity.pdbx_description
1 polymer ?
#
loop_
_entity_poly.entity_id
_entity_poly.type
_entity_poly.pdbx_seq_one_letter_code
_entity_poly.pdbx_strand_id
1 'polypeptide(L)' 'MIETSLCDMYGDSGGAMFTGAIALGITSGGNYVDEPCGDTDAQPDRVTDYQPVQGVLNTHNLAVY' A
#
# COMPACT_ATOMS: atom_id res chain seq x y z
N MET A 1 -9.38 1.95 -5.66
CA MET A 1 -8.25 1.37 -4.91
C MET A 1 -8.03 -0.05 -5.42
N ILE A 2 -6.86 -0.62 -5.17
CA ILE A 2 -6.51 -2.01 -5.51
C ILE A 2 -6.09 -2.71 -4.22
N GLU A 3 -6.60 -3.91 -4.03
CA GLU A 3 -6.33 -4.76 -2.88
C GLU A 3 -5.03 -5.57 -3.08
N THR A 4 -4.29 -5.77 -2.00
CA THR A 4 -3.13 -6.67 -1.94
C THR A 4 -3.10 -7.42 -0.61
N SER A 5 -2.42 -8.56 -0.61
CA SER A 5 -2.10 -9.33 0.59
C SER A 5 -0.74 -8.93 1.15
N LEU A 6 -0.44 -7.63 1.19
CA LEU A 6 0.64 -7.11 2.04
C LEU A 6 0.03 -6.78 3.41
N CYS A 7 0.88 -6.60 4.41
CA CYS A 7 0.43 -6.14 5.72
C CYS A 7 0.69 -4.63 5.80
N ASP A 8 -0.24 -3.91 6.42
CA ASP A 8 -0.12 -2.50 6.76
C ASP A 8 -0.66 -2.26 8.17
N MET A 9 -0.06 -1.31 8.88
CA MET A 9 -0.48 -0.90 10.22
C MET A 9 -0.75 0.61 10.29
N TYR A 10 -1.28 1.08 11.42
CA TYR A 10 -1.42 2.52 11.64
C TYR A 10 -0.08 3.26 11.49
N GLY A 11 -0.08 4.25 10.61
CA GLY A 11 1.12 5.02 10.25
C GLY A 11 1.66 4.72 8.85
N ASP A 12 1.27 3.59 8.24
CA ASP A 12 1.70 3.23 6.88
C ASP A 12 0.90 3.93 5.78
N SER A 13 -0.27 4.52 6.10
CA SER A 13 -1.05 5.33 5.16
C SER A 13 -0.21 6.45 4.55
N GLY A 14 -0.25 6.57 3.22
CA GLY A 14 0.63 7.49 2.47
C GLY A 14 1.97 6.87 2.05
N GLY A 15 2.30 5.67 2.55
CA GLY A 15 3.49 4.91 2.18
C GLY A 15 3.51 4.45 0.73
N ALA A 16 4.70 4.10 0.24
CA ALA A 16 4.91 3.70 -1.15
C ALA A 16 4.61 2.22 -1.36
N MET A 17 3.73 1.92 -2.33
CA MET A 17 3.56 0.59 -2.91
C MET A 17 4.36 0.51 -4.21
N PHE A 18 5.27 -0.46 -4.33
CA PHE A 18 6.18 -0.56 -5.47
C PHE A 18 6.65 -2.00 -5.74
N THR A 19 7.18 -2.24 -6.94
CA THR A 19 7.89 -3.46 -7.30
C THR A 19 9.22 -3.11 -7.99
N GLY A 20 10.34 -3.49 -7.38
CA GLY A 20 11.66 -3.07 -7.83
C GLY A 20 11.78 -1.54 -7.88
N ALA A 21 11.92 -0.97 -9.08
CA ALA A 21 11.99 0.48 -9.30
C ALA A 21 10.65 1.09 -9.79
N ILE A 22 9.57 0.30 -9.85
CA ILE A 22 8.28 0.72 -10.42
C ILE A 22 7.33 1.09 -9.29
N ALA A 23 6.92 2.36 -9.23
CA ALA A 23 5.88 2.82 -8.31
C ALA A 23 4.50 2.32 -8.78
N LEU A 24 3.78 1.64 -7.88
CA LEU A 24 2.45 1.09 -8.14
C LEU A 24 1.35 1.97 -7.52
N GLY A 25 1.57 2.47 -6.31
CA GLY A 25 0.54 3.15 -5.56
C GLY A 25 0.96 3.77 -4.24
N ILE A 26 -0.05 4.28 -3.53
CA ILE A 26 0.06 4.92 -2.23
C ILE A 26 -0.84 4.14 -1.27
N THR A 27 -0.30 3.63 -0.16
CA THR A 27 -1.07 2.88 0.84
C THR A 27 -2.22 3.73 1.39
N SER A 28 -3.42 3.17 1.40
CA SER A 28 -4.62 3.81 1.93
C SER A 28 -4.88 3.33 3.36
N GLY A 29 -5.01 2.01 3.52
CA GLY A 29 -5.25 1.35 4.79
C GLY A 29 -5.60 -0.13 4.57
N GLY A 30 -5.84 -0.85 5.65
CA GLY A 30 -6.13 -2.26 5.61
C GLY A 30 -6.74 -2.76 6.92
N ASN A 31 -6.76 -4.07 7.10
CA ASN A 31 -7.47 -4.73 8.20
C ASN A 31 -6.58 -5.18 9.38
N TYR A 32 -5.25 -5.00 9.30
CA TYR A 32 -4.28 -5.38 10.34
C TYR A 32 -3.67 -4.14 11.01
N VAL A 33 -4.52 -3.21 11.43
CA VAL A 33 -4.13 -1.85 11.83
C VAL A 33 -3.35 -1.78 13.15
N ASP A 34 -3.71 -2.60 14.13
CA ASP A 34 -3.14 -2.62 15.48
C ASP A 34 -2.24 -3.85 15.72
N GLU A 35 -2.22 -4.77 14.75
CA GLU A 35 -1.48 -6.01 14.78
C GLU A 35 -0.09 -5.83 14.14
N PRO A 36 0.98 -6.38 14.74
CA PRO A 36 2.30 -6.30 14.14
C PRO A 36 2.35 -7.08 12.82
N CYS A 37 2.91 -6.45 11.79
CA CYS A 37 3.34 -7.16 10.58
C CYS A 37 4.58 -8.01 10.93
N GLY A 38 4.39 -9.32 11.12
CA GLY A 38 5.46 -10.26 11.49
C GLY A 38 5.57 -11.45 10.53
N ASP A 39 6.79 -11.98 10.37
CA ASP A 39 7.05 -13.19 9.55
C ASP A 39 6.49 -14.48 10.17
N THR A 40 6.12 -14.46 11.45
CA THR A 40 5.73 -15.64 12.23
C THR A 40 4.23 -15.88 12.30
N ASP A 41 3.41 -14.88 11.98
CA ASP A 41 1.97 -15.01 12.04
C ASP A 41 1.44 -15.37 10.65
N ALA A 42 0.78 -16.52 10.56
CA ALA A 42 -0.01 -16.82 9.38
C ALA A 42 -1.14 -15.79 9.31
N GLN A 43 -1.00 -14.79 8.44
CA GLN A 43 -2.00 -13.74 8.18
C GLN A 43 -2.68 -13.99 6.82
N PRO A 44 -3.50 -15.06 6.68
CA PRO A 44 -4.09 -15.47 5.41
C PRO A 44 -5.19 -14.52 4.91
N ASP A 45 -5.71 -13.65 5.78
CA ASP A 45 -6.81 -12.73 5.52
C ASP A 45 -6.37 -11.25 5.51
N ARG A 46 -5.07 -10.98 5.43
CA ARG A 46 -4.57 -9.60 5.33
C ARG A 46 -4.98 -8.96 4.00
N VAL A 47 -5.49 -7.75 4.13
CA VAL A 47 -6.02 -6.92 3.08
C VAL A 47 -5.47 -5.55 3.32
N THR A 48 -4.62 -5.09 2.41
CA THR A 48 -4.22 -3.69 2.31
C THR A 48 -4.74 -3.15 0.99
N ASP A 49 -5.36 -1.98 1.04
CA ASP A 49 -5.77 -1.22 -0.12
C ASP A 49 -4.76 -0.11 -0.43
N TYR A 50 -4.48 0.08 -1.71
CA TYR A 50 -3.69 1.21 -2.18
C TYR A 50 -4.38 1.99 -3.29
N GLN A 51 -4.09 3.28 -3.36
CA GLN A 51 -4.49 4.16 -4.44
C GLN A 51 -3.46 4.07 -5.59
N PRO A 52 -3.86 3.72 -6.83
CA PRO A 52 -2.93 3.67 -7.95
C PRO A 52 -2.26 5.02 -8.21
N VAL A 53 -0.91 5.02 -8.25
CA VAL A 53 -0.13 6.27 -8.33
C VAL A 53 -0.36 6.98 -9.66
N GLN A 54 -0.55 6.25 -10.76
CA GLN A 54 -0.75 6.83 -12.09
C GLN A 54 -1.96 7.76 -12.15
N GLY A 55 -3.05 7.44 -11.45
CA GLY A 55 -4.22 8.31 -11.38
C GLY A 55 -3.90 9.64 -10.72
N VAL A 56 -3.15 9.60 -9.61
CA VAL A 56 -2.70 10.80 -8.88
C VAL A 56 -1.76 11.64 -9.74
N LEU A 57 -0.77 11.01 -10.39
CA LEU A 57 0.19 11.70 -11.25
C LEU A 57 -0.49 12.42 -12.41
N ASN A 58 -1.47 11.78 -13.05
CA ASN A 58 -2.24 12.38 -14.14
C ASN A 58 -3.08 13.57 -13.65
N THR A 59 -3.77 13.43 -12.53
CA THR A 59 -4.62 14.49 -11.96
C THR A 59 -3.81 15.71 -11.55
N HIS A 60 -2.59 15.52 -11.04
CA HIS A 60 -1.75 16.59 -10.53
C HIS A 60 -0.62 17.02 -11.48
N ASN A 61 -0.56 16.45 -12.69
CA ASN A 61 0.49 16.70 -13.68
C ASN A 61 1.92 16.53 -13.09
N LEU A 62 2.12 15.42 -12.39
CA LEU A 62 3.38 15.05 -11.73
C LEU A 62 4.08 13.91 -12.46
N ALA A 63 5.38 13.76 -12.22
CA ALA A 63 6.19 12.63 -12.69
C ALA A 63 7.08 12.09 -11.56
N VAL A 64 7.35 10.78 -11.60
CA VAL A 64 8.35 10.12 -10.74
C VAL A 64 9.73 10.35 -11.36
N TYR A 65 10.75 10.56 -10.54
CA TYR A 65 12.13 10.83 -10.96
C TYR A 65 13.14 9.89 -10.30
#